data_AF-Q2NH96-F1
#
_entry.id   AF-Q2NH96-F1
#
_cell.length_a   1.000
_cell.length_b   1.000
_cell.length_c   1.000
_cell.angle_alpha   90.00
_cell.angle_beta   90.00
_cell.angle_gamma   90.00
#
_symmetry.space_group_name_H-M   'P 1'
#
loop_
_entity.id
_entity.type
_entity.pdbx_description
1 polymer ?
#
loop_
_entity_poly.entity_id
_entity_poly.type
_entity_poly.pdbx_seq_one_letter_code
_entity_poly.pdbx_strand_id
1 'polypeptide(L)'
;MKPYVILISSASGIGKSTIASEVANTLGIKYLIETDFIRAIVRGIIGSEYAPALHKSSYNAYTTLRDTYNFKSEEELITAGYEEHASFVIPAIEKVISRCVLDNDSIVIEGVHLVPGLINIKQFEDLANIHFFVLTVDEKQHQERFIQRALAIKRGGTQIDYFKENRIINDALVSQAKTLNIPVIFNNNKDTTVKKVLQYINEVSRIVFVRHTVDDIDLEREIITKHGGRITDISYYIPEFKEPLTRIVENYEDNTSSGKFINVIEHETKQKESLGTLYELSNNIHSHHLYAPDENKLNDIIQELKENNLLYDENLVKK
;
A
#
# COMPACT_ATOMS: atom_id res chain seq x y z
N MET A 1 8.60 -23.53 2.57
CA MET A 1 8.48 -22.06 2.67
C MET A 1 7.38 -21.65 1.73
N LYS A 2 6.42 -20.83 2.17
CA LYS A 2 5.35 -20.34 1.28
C LYS A 2 5.97 -19.52 0.13
N PRO A 3 5.48 -19.64 -1.11
CA PRO A 3 5.96 -18.81 -2.21
C PRO A 3 5.54 -17.35 -1.99
N TYR A 4 6.28 -16.42 -2.58
CA TYR A 4 5.91 -15.00 -2.56
C TYR A 4 4.97 -14.67 -3.72
N VAL A 5 3.92 -13.92 -3.44
CA VAL A 5 3.06 -13.28 -4.44
C VAL A 5 3.19 -11.78 -4.24
N ILE A 6 3.97 -11.13 -5.09
CA ILE A 6 4.24 -9.69 -4.99
C ILE A 6 3.48 -8.96 -6.10
N LEU A 7 2.57 -8.08 -5.71
CA LEU A 7 1.72 -7.28 -6.60
C LEU A 7 2.18 -5.83 -6.54
N ILE A 8 2.55 -5.25 -7.68
CA ILE A 8 3.03 -3.86 -7.79
C ILE A 8 2.11 -3.07 -8.74
N SER A 9 1.19 -2.32 -8.16
CA SER A 9 0.28 -1.45 -8.91
C SER A 9 0.83 -0.05 -9.06
N SER A 10 0.53 0.59 -10.18
CA SER A 10 0.69 2.02 -10.34
C SER A 10 -0.07 2.50 -11.58
N ALA A 11 -0.39 3.79 -11.62
CA ALA A 11 -0.77 4.46 -12.86
C ALA A 11 0.34 4.38 -13.93
N SER A 12 0.01 4.74 -15.17
CA SER A 12 1.00 4.74 -16.26
C SER A 12 2.00 5.87 -16.07
N GLY A 13 3.30 5.62 -16.31
CA GLY A 13 4.35 6.64 -16.20
C GLY A 13 4.98 6.79 -14.80
N ILE A 14 4.58 5.99 -13.79
CA ILE A 14 5.15 6.09 -12.43
C ILE A 14 6.52 5.39 -12.29
N GLY A 15 6.85 4.44 -13.16
CA GLY A 15 8.12 3.69 -13.11
C GLY A 15 8.04 2.30 -12.48
N LYS A 16 6.85 1.70 -12.41
CA LYS A 16 6.61 0.36 -11.82
C LYS A 16 7.46 -0.76 -12.40
N SER A 17 7.63 -0.85 -13.72
CA SER A 17 8.34 -1.97 -14.37
C SER A 17 9.81 -2.03 -13.93
N THR A 18 10.44 -0.88 -13.73
CA THR A 18 11.81 -0.80 -13.21
C THR A 18 11.89 -1.32 -11.77
N ILE A 19 10.99 -0.89 -10.89
CA ILE A 19 10.98 -1.34 -9.50
C ILE A 19 10.65 -2.84 -9.41
N ALA A 20 9.66 -3.31 -10.15
CA ALA A 20 9.28 -4.73 -10.18
C ALA A 20 10.42 -5.63 -10.66
N SER A 21 11.15 -5.20 -11.70
CA SER A 21 12.31 -5.94 -12.20
C SER A 21 13.45 -6.02 -11.18
N GLU A 22 13.76 -4.93 -10.49
CA GLU A 22 14.83 -4.91 -9.48
C GLU A 22 14.45 -5.73 -8.25
N VAL A 23 13.18 -5.68 -7.82
CA VAL A 23 12.66 -6.50 -6.70
C VAL A 23 12.70 -7.98 -7.07
N ALA A 24 12.22 -8.36 -8.26
CA ALA A 24 12.25 -9.74 -8.74
C ALA A 24 13.69 -10.28 -8.82
N ASN A 25 14.60 -9.50 -9.39
CA ASN A 25 16.02 -9.85 -9.49
C ASN A 25 16.66 -10.03 -8.10
N THR A 26 16.42 -9.08 -7.19
CA THR A 26 16.98 -9.12 -5.83
C THR A 26 16.52 -10.35 -5.04
N LEU A 27 15.25 -10.75 -5.21
CA LEU A 27 14.67 -11.91 -4.53
C LEU A 27 14.86 -13.23 -5.28
N GLY A 28 15.52 -13.22 -6.45
CA GLY A 28 15.69 -14.40 -7.29
C GLY A 28 14.38 -14.97 -7.84
N ILE A 29 13.34 -14.14 -7.98
CA ILE A 29 12.02 -14.55 -8.47
C ILE A 29 12.03 -14.60 -9.99
N LYS A 30 11.84 -15.80 -10.53
CA LYS A 30 11.87 -16.07 -11.98
C LYS A 30 10.68 -15.47 -12.73
N TYR A 31 9.48 -15.50 -12.14
CA TYR A 31 8.27 -15.07 -12.82
C TYR A 31 7.99 -13.60 -12.53
N LEU A 32 8.22 -12.75 -13.52
CA LEU A 32 7.81 -11.35 -13.55
C LEU A 32 6.79 -11.17 -14.69
N ILE A 33 5.55 -10.81 -14.35
CA ILE A 33 4.45 -10.73 -15.32
C ILE A 33 3.84 -9.33 -15.32
N GLU A 34 3.80 -8.70 -16.50
CA GLU A 34 3.08 -7.45 -16.69
C GLU A 34 1.60 -7.74 -17.02
N THR A 35 0.68 -7.11 -16.29
CA THR A 35 -0.76 -7.32 -16.52
C THR A 35 -1.22 -6.89 -17.92
N ASP A 36 -0.47 -6.02 -18.62
CA ASP A 36 -0.74 -5.67 -20.01
C ASP A 36 -0.59 -6.87 -20.96
N PHE A 37 0.30 -7.84 -20.67
CA PHE A 37 0.38 -9.09 -21.43
C PHE A 37 -0.85 -9.95 -21.21
N ILE A 38 -1.31 -10.06 -19.96
CA ILE A 38 -2.55 -10.79 -19.63
C ILE A 38 -3.73 -10.12 -20.35
N ARG A 39 -3.82 -8.79 -20.31
CA ARG A 39 -4.84 -8.04 -21.04
C ARG A 39 -4.80 -8.34 -22.54
N ALA A 40 -3.62 -8.38 -23.16
CA ALA A 40 -3.49 -8.66 -24.58
C ALA A 40 -4.08 -10.02 -24.95
N ILE A 41 -3.92 -11.04 -24.08
CA ILE A 41 -4.52 -12.36 -24.24
C ILE A 41 -6.05 -12.28 -24.10
N VAL A 42 -6.56 -11.68 -23.02
CA VAL A 42 -8.00 -11.56 -22.78
C VAL A 42 -8.69 -10.79 -23.92
N ARG A 43 -8.06 -9.74 -24.42
CA ARG A 43 -8.53 -8.92 -25.56
C ARG A 43 -8.58 -9.70 -26.88
N GLY A 44 -7.74 -10.72 -27.05
CA GLY A 44 -7.80 -11.62 -28.20
C GLY A 44 -8.98 -12.59 -28.16
N ILE A 45 -9.59 -12.79 -26.98
CA ILE A 45 -10.71 -13.70 -26.76
C ILE A 45 -12.04 -12.93 -26.77
N ILE A 46 -12.09 -11.77 -26.11
CA ILE A 46 -13.32 -10.98 -25.96
C ILE A 46 -13.31 -9.80 -26.93
N GLY A 47 -14.25 -9.79 -27.87
CA GLY A 47 -14.42 -8.71 -28.85
C GLY A 47 -14.80 -7.36 -28.22
N SER A 48 -14.46 -6.27 -28.90
CA SER A 48 -14.70 -4.89 -28.44
C SER A 48 -16.19 -4.54 -28.29
N GLU A 49 -17.05 -5.27 -28.99
CA GLU A 49 -18.49 -5.17 -28.93
C GLU A 49 -19.07 -5.69 -27.60
N TYR A 50 -18.36 -6.61 -26.94
CA TYR A 50 -18.75 -7.19 -25.65
C TYR A 50 -18.02 -6.55 -24.47
N ALA A 51 -16.75 -6.15 -24.65
CA ALA A 51 -15.93 -5.53 -23.60
C ALA A 51 -15.20 -4.29 -24.12
N PRO A 52 -15.89 -3.19 -24.45
CA PRO A 52 -15.26 -2.03 -25.08
C PRO A 52 -14.15 -1.41 -24.22
N ALA A 53 -14.32 -1.36 -22.89
CA ALA A 53 -13.31 -0.83 -21.96
C ALA A 53 -11.98 -1.61 -22.01
N LEU A 54 -12.01 -2.93 -22.23
CA LEU A 54 -10.82 -3.79 -22.37
C LEU A 54 -9.93 -3.38 -23.56
N HIS A 55 -10.54 -2.84 -24.62
CA HIS A 55 -9.88 -2.44 -25.87
C HIS A 55 -9.36 -0.99 -25.83
N LYS A 56 -9.64 -0.24 -24.77
CA LYS A 56 -9.12 1.11 -24.52
C LYS A 56 -7.84 1.09 -23.68
N SER A 57 -7.21 2.25 -23.52
CA SER A 57 -6.20 2.47 -22.48
C SER A 57 -6.91 2.70 -21.15
N SER A 58 -6.27 2.40 -20.02
CA SER A 58 -6.85 2.60 -18.69
C SER A 58 -7.40 4.02 -18.48
N TYR A 59 -6.65 5.04 -18.92
CA TYR A 59 -7.00 6.46 -18.79
C TYR A 59 -8.06 6.97 -19.78
N ASN A 60 -8.51 6.17 -20.75
CA ASN A 60 -9.59 6.56 -21.66
C ASN A 60 -10.72 5.52 -21.77
N ALA A 61 -10.72 4.53 -20.88
CA ALA A 61 -11.76 3.51 -20.82
C ALA A 61 -13.14 4.09 -20.47
N TYR A 62 -13.19 5.15 -19.66
CA TYR A 62 -14.45 5.84 -19.31
C TYR A 62 -15.26 6.33 -20.50
N THR A 63 -14.62 6.54 -21.66
CA THR A 63 -15.31 6.91 -22.91
C THR A 63 -16.23 5.82 -23.44
N THR A 64 -16.17 4.60 -22.90
CA THR A 64 -17.03 3.49 -23.30
C THR A 64 -18.27 3.33 -22.42
N LEU A 65 -18.32 4.02 -21.28
CA LEU A 65 -19.48 4.02 -20.40
C LEU A 65 -20.65 4.72 -21.07
N ARG A 66 -21.84 4.09 -21.02
CA ARG A 66 -23.06 4.61 -21.65
C ARG A 66 -23.94 5.38 -20.67
N ASP A 67 -23.81 5.08 -19.39
CA ASP A 67 -24.60 5.59 -18.30
C ASP A 67 -23.89 6.76 -17.59
N THR A 68 -23.25 7.63 -18.37
CA THR A 68 -22.43 8.75 -17.87
C THR A 68 -23.21 9.71 -16.96
N TYR A 69 -24.53 9.75 -17.08
CA TYR A 69 -25.44 10.54 -16.25
C TYR A 69 -25.56 10.06 -14.79
N ASN A 70 -25.08 8.85 -14.47
CA ASN A 70 -25.09 8.31 -13.10
C ASN A 70 -23.94 8.85 -12.24
N PHE A 71 -22.92 9.44 -12.85
CA PHE A 71 -21.72 9.91 -12.17
C PHE A 71 -21.82 11.39 -11.83
N LYS A 72 -21.44 11.75 -10.61
CA LYS A 72 -21.58 13.11 -10.08
C LYS A 72 -20.42 14.02 -10.47
N SER A 73 -19.29 13.43 -10.87
CA SER A 73 -18.09 14.16 -11.29
C SER A 73 -17.36 13.44 -12.41
N GLU A 74 -16.50 14.18 -13.10
CA GLU A 74 -15.59 13.64 -14.10
C GLU A 74 -14.61 12.63 -13.49
N GLU A 75 -14.16 12.87 -12.25
CA GLU A 75 -13.27 11.96 -11.51
C GLU A 75 -13.93 10.61 -11.25
N GLU A 76 -15.20 10.61 -10.83
CA GLU A 76 -16.00 9.41 -10.58
C GLU A 76 -16.19 8.62 -11.88
N LEU A 77 -16.50 9.31 -12.98
CA LEU A 77 -16.65 8.71 -14.31
C LEU A 77 -15.35 8.07 -14.81
N ILE A 78 -14.22 8.77 -14.69
CA ILE A 78 -12.90 8.27 -15.10
C ILE A 78 -12.52 7.04 -14.28
N THR A 79 -12.72 7.10 -12.96
CA THR A 79 -12.42 6.00 -12.04
C THR A 79 -13.27 4.78 -12.35
N ALA A 80 -14.57 4.94 -12.56
CA ALA A 80 -15.46 3.83 -12.93
C ALA A 80 -15.05 3.17 -14.26
N GLY A 81 -14.68 3.96 -15.27
CA GLY A 81 -14.21 3.41 -16.54
C GLY A 81 -12.89 2.65 -16.41
N TYR A 82 -12.00 3.13 -15.54
CA TYR A 82 -10.76 2.45 -15.20
C TYR A 82 -11.00 1.13 -14.45
N GLU A 83 -11.92 1.12 -13.48
CA GLU A 83 -12.29 -0.09 -12.74
C GLU A 83 -12.94 -1.13 -13.67
N GLU A 84 -13.84 -0.71 -14.57
CA GLU A 84 -14.40 -1.59 -15.60
C GLU A 84 -13.29 -2.18 -16.49
N HIS A 85 -12.35 -1.35 -16.94
CA HIS A 85 -11.18 -1.79 -17.71
C HIS A 85 -10.35 -2.86 -16.97
N ALA A 86 -10.10 -2.66 -15.67
CA ALA A 86 -9.37 -3.62 -14.84
C ALA A 86 -10.16 -4.92 -14.60
N SER A 87 -11.48 -4.81 -14.41
CA SER A 87 -12.35 -5.93 -14.05
C SER A 87 -12.29 -7.10 -15.04
N PHE A 88 -12.10 -6.83 -16.33
CA PHE A 88 -11.97 -7.86 -17.36
C PHE A 88 -10.68 -8.68 -17.23
N VAL A 89 -9.62 -8.11 -16.64
CA VAL A 89 -8.28 -8.71 -16.58
C VAL A 89 -8.04 -9.43 -15.25
N ILE A 90 -8.68 -8.98 -14.18
CA ILE A 90 -8.51 -9.51 -12.81
C ILE A 90 -8.72 -11.03 -12.71
N PRO A 91 -9.77 -11.64 -13.28
CA PRO A 91 -9.94 -13.09 -13.19
C PRO A 91 -8.75 -13.86 -13.77
N ALA A 92 -8.14 -13.36 -14.85
CA ALA A 92 -6.96 -13.98 -15.44
C ALA A 92 -5.70 -13.80 -14.57
N ILE A 93 -5.54 -12.64 -13.93
CA ILE A 93 -4.48 -12.38 -12.94
C ILE A 93 -4.59 -13.38 -11.78
N GLU A 94 -5.79 -13.56 -11.22
CA GLU A 94 -6.02 -14.51 -10.12
C GLU A 94 -5.73 -15.96 -10.52
N LYS A 95 -6.00 -16.35 -11.78
CA LYS A 95 -5.61 -17.68 -12.29
C LYS A 95 -4.11 -17.85 -12.43
N VAL A 96 -3.39 -16.81 -12.83
CA VAL A 96 -1.93 -16.81 -12.88
C VAL A 96 -1.35 -16.97 -11.47
N ILE A 97 -1.85 -16.20 -10.49
CA ILE A 97 -1.44 -16.34 -9.09
C ILE A 97 -1.73 -17.75 -8.59
N SER A 98 -2.96 -18.24 -8.79
CA SER A 98 -3.36 -19.60 -8.38
C SER A 98 -2.39 -20.66 -8.92
N ARG A 99 -2.00 -20.54 -10.19
CA ARG A 99 -1.08 -21.48 -10.83
C ARG A 99 0.31 -21.47 -10.17
N CYS A 100 0.88 -20.29 -9.95
CA CYS A 100 2.18 -20.16 -9.30
C CYS A 100 2.15 -20.68 -7.86
N VAL A 101 1.11 -20.37 -7.10
CA VAL A 101 0.94 -20.86 -5.72
C VAL A 101 0.83 -22.39 -5.69
N LEU A 102 0.05 -22.99 -6.60
CA LEU A 102 -0.06 -24.46 -6.72
C LEU A 102 1.27 -25.13 -7.07
N ASP A 103 2.07 -24.49 -7.93
CA ASP A 103 3.39 -24.98 -8.33
C ASP A 103 4.48 -24.64 -7.28
N ASN A 104 4.12 -23.98 -6.18
CA ASN A 104 5.03 -23.47 -5.15
C ASN A 104 6.13 -22.56 -5.71
N ASP A 105 5.78 -21.78 -6.73
CA ASP A 105 6.64 -20.82 -7.41
C ASP A 105 6.30 -19.39 -6.96
N SER A 106 7.33 -18.61 -6.59
CA SER A 106 7.17 -17.18 -6.31
C SER A 106 6.94 -16.38 -7.59
N ILE A 107 6.14 -15.32 -7.52
CA ILE A 107 5.78 -14.47 -8.66
C ILE A 107 5.74 -13.00 -8.28
N VAL A 108 6.21 -12.15 -9.19
CA VAL A 108 5.97 -10.71 -9.19
C VAL A 108 5.01 -10.38 -10.34
N ILE A 109 3.90 -9.71 -10.03
CA ILE A 109 2.96 -9.19 -11.04
C ILE A 109 2.97 -7.66 -10.93
N GLU A 110 3.17 -6.99 -12.05
CA GLU A 110 3.12 -5.53 -12.12
C GLU A 110 2.05 -5.05 -13.10
N GLY A 111 1.39 -3.95 -12.78
CA GLY A 111 0.61 -3.26 -13.79
C GLY A 111 -0.55 -2.40 -13.31
N VAL A 112 -1.19 -1.73 -14.28
CA VAL A 112 -2.33 -0.84 -14.02
C VAL A 112 -3.60 -1.59 -13.65
N HIS A 113 -3.72 -2.89 -13.94
CA HIS A 113 -4.94 -3.67 -13.65
C HIS A 113 -4.97 -4.20 -12.21
N LEU A 114 -3.90 -3.98 -11.45
CA LEU A 114 -3.80 -4.35 -10.04
C LEU A 114 -4.52 -3.30 -9.18
N VAL A 115 -5.84 -3.35 -9.12
CA VAL A 115 -6.65 -2.37 -8.39
C VAL A 115 -6.91 -2.86 -6.96
N PRO A 116 -6.50 -2.10 -5.92
CA PRO A 116 -6.89 -2.37 -4.53
C PRO A 116 -8.40 -2.62 -4.41
N GLY A 117 -8.79 -3.69 -3.72
CA GLY A 117 -10.19 -4.03 -3.49
C GLY A 117 -10.88 -4.81 -4.60
N LEU A 118 -10.35 -4.81 -5.83
CA LEU A 118 -10.90 -5.64 -6.92
C LEU A 118 -10.25 -7.03 -7.02
N ILE A 119 -9.01 -7.18 -6.56
CA ILE A 119 -8.33 -8.49 -6.50
C ILE A 119 -8.63 -9.14 -5.15
N ASN A 120 -9.15 -10.37 -5.18
CA ASN A 120 -9.40 -11.13 -3.97
C ASN A 120 -8.11 -11.82 -3.49
N ILE A 121 -7.23 -11.08 -2.83
CA ILE A 121 -5.97 -11.61 -2.29
C ILE A 121 -6.18 -12.62 -1.15
N LYS A 122 -7.29 -12.49 -0.39
CA LYS A 122 -7.58 -13.33 0.78
C LYS A 122 -7.61 -14.82 0.46
N GLN A 123 -7.98 -15.18 -0.77
CA GLN A 123 -8.01 -16.58 -1.21
C GLN A 123 -6.62 -17.25 -1.25
N PHE A 124 -5.53 -16.48 -1.15
CA PHE A 124 -4.16 -17.00 -1.22
C PHE A 124 -3.35 -16.87 0.09
N GLU A 125 -3.86 -16.20 1.13
CA GLU A 125 -3.10 -15.84 2.36
C GLU A 125 -2.59 -17.09 3.11
N ASP A 126 -3.38 -18.15 3.13
CA ASP A 126 -2.99 -19.42 3.76
C ASP A 126 -1.93 -20.19 2.96
N LEU A 127 -1.78 -19.89 1.68
CA LEU A 127 -0.95 -20.66 0.75
C LEU A 127 0.33 -19.93 0.33
N ALA A 128 0.35 -18.60 0.39
CA ALA A 128 1.44 -17.76 -0.10
C ALA A 128 1.69 -16.55 0.82
N ASN A 129 2.91 -16.01 0.76
CA ASN A 129 3.23 -14.71 1.36
C ASN A 129 2.86 -13.61 0.36
N ILE A 130 1.74 -12.93 0.59
CA ILE A 130 1.22 -11.91 -0.32
C ILE A 130 1.71 -10.53 0.10
N HIS A 131 2.29 -9.79 -0.84
CA HIS A 131 2.63 -8.39 -0.65
C HIS A 131 2.04 -7.57 -1.79
N PHE A 132 1.23 -6.57 -1.46
CA PHE A 132 0.62 -5.68 -2.44
C PHE A 132 1.08 -4.25 -2.19
N PHE A 133 1.64 -3.61 -3.21
CA PHE A 133 2.14 -2.24 -3.16
C PHE A 133 1.47 -1.37 -4.21
N VAL A 134 1.20 -0.12 -3.87
CA VAL A 134 0.87 0.94 -4.84
C VAL A 134 2.02 1.92 -4.92
N LEU A 135 2.62 2.06 -6.11
CA LEU A 135 3.64 3.08 -6.36
C LEU A 135 3.01 4.36 -6.85
N THR A 136 3.54 5.50 -6.39
CA THR A 136 3.11 6.84 -6.79
C THR A 136 4.30 7.79 -6.88
N VAL A 137 4.12 8.96 -7.49
CA VAL A 137 5.05 10.09 -7.43
C VAL A 137 4.26 11.40 -7.36
N ASP A 138 4.94 12.51 -7.07
CA ASP A 138 4.32 13.82 -7.20
C ASP A 138 3.89 14.10 -8.65
N GLU A 139 2.90 14.98 -8.80
CA GLU A 139 2.28 15.27 -10.09
C GLU A 139 3.28 15.77 -11.13
N LYS A 140 4.25 16.60 -10.75
CA LYS A 140 5.23 17.15 -11.67
C LYS A 140 6.14 16.05 -12.21
N GLN A 141 6.68 15.21 -11.33
CA GLN A 141 7.47 14.04 -11.74
C GLN A 141 6.63 13.07 -12.59
N HIS A 142 5.36 12.86 -12.23
CA HIS A 142 4.46 12.03 -13.01
C HIS A 142 4.32 12.55 -14.43
N GLN A 143 4.07 13.86 -14.58
CA GLN A 143 3.91 14.53 -15.86
C GLN A 143 5.16 14.39 -16.72
N GLU A 144 6.33 14.70 -16.15
CA GLU A 144 7.63 14.59 -16.85
C GLU A 144 7.86 13.16 -17.37
N ARG A 145 7.69 12.15 -16.51
CA ARG A 145 7.86 10.73 -16.88
C ARG A 145 6.83 10.29 -17.93
N PHE A 146 5.59 10.76 -17.81
CA PHE A 146 4.52 10.41 -18.74
C PHE A 146 4.80 10.98 -20.14
N ILE A 147 5.25 12.23 -20.23
CA ILE A 147 5.67 12.87 -21.48
C ILE A 147 6.87 12.14 -22.10
N GLN A 148 7.91 11.86 -21.32
CA GLN A 148 9.09 11.12 -21.79
C GLN A 148 8.72 9.76 -22.37
N ARG A 149 7.81 9.03 -21.70
CA ARG A 149 7.30 7.74 -22.18
C ARG A 149 6.52 7.89 -23.49
N ALA A 150 5.67 8.91 -23.62
CA ALA A 150 4.91 9.15 -24.85
C ALA A 150 5.85 9.45 -26.04
N LEU A 151 6.89 10.27 -25.83
CA LEU A 151 7.90 10.59 -26.84
C LEU A 151 8.68 9.36 -27.28
N ALA A 152 9.08 8.49 -26.35
CA ALA A 152 9.85 7.28 -26.65
C ALA A 152 9.08 6.25 -27.49
N ILE A 153 7.75 6.17 -27.31
CA ILE A 153 6.91 5.16 -27.98
C ILE A 153 6.57 5.57 -29.44
N LYS A 154 6.97 6.76 -29.91
CA LYS A 154 6.58 7.32 -31.24
C LYS A 154 5.06 7.29 -31.49
N ARG A 155 4.24 7.27 -30.43
CA ARG A 155 2.79 7.41 -30.51
C ARG A 155 2.48 8.91 -30.45
N GLY A 156 2.22 9.50 -31.61
CA GLY A 156 2.01 10.94 -31.75
C GLY A 156 0.85 11.49 -30.91
N GLY A 157 1.01 12.75 -30.50
CA GLY A 157 -0.04 13.73 -30.18
C GLY A 157 -0.95 13.46 -28.98
N THR A 158 -1.77 12.41 -29.05
CA THR A 158 -3.00 12.30 -28.24
C THR A 158 -2.82 11.69 -26.86
N GLN A 159 -1.76 10.90 -26.62
CA GLN A 159 -1.52 10.30 -25.31
C GLN A 159 -1.19 11.34 -24.24
N ILE A 160 -0.51 12.43 -24.62
CA ILE A 160 -0.11 13.52 -23.72
C ILE A 160 -1.35 14.24 -23.17
N ASP A 161 -2.41 14.34 -23.98
CA ASP A 161 -3.66 15.01 -23.61
C ASP A 161 -4.37 14.31 -22.44
N TYR A 162 -4.10 13.01 -22.23
CA TYR A 162 -4.73 12.21 -21.17
C TYR A 162 -3.96 12.22 -19.83
N PHE A 163 -3.06 13.18 -19.61
CA PHE A 163 -2.32 13.25 -18.34
C PHE A 163 -3.27 13.43 -17.15
N LYS A 164 -4.30 14.27 -17.29
CA LYS A 164 -5.28 14.55 -16.24
C LYS A 164 -6.00 13.28 -15.79
N GLU A 165 -6.49 12.49 -16.73
CA GLU A 165 -7.20 11.23 -16.48
C GLU A 165 -6.27 10.20 -15.85
N ASN A 166 -5.02 10.12 -16.31
CA ASN A 166 -4.03 9.23 -15.73
C ASN A 166 -3.62 9.67 -14.30
N ARG A 167 -3.64 10.98 -14.01
CA ARG A 167 -3.41 11.50 -12.65
C ARG A 167 -4.59 11.18 -11.74
N ILE A 168 -5.82 11.35 -12.21
CA ILE A 168 -7.03 10.92 -11.49
C ILE A 168 -6.95 9.44 -11.12
N ILE A 169 -6.56 8.57 -12.06
CA ILE A 169 -6.37 7.13 -11.79
C ILE A 169 -5.30 6.90 -10.73
N ASN A 170 -4.18 7.62 -10.78
CA ASN A 170 -3.14 7.54 -9.75
C ASN A 170 -3.69 7.88 -8.37
N ASP A 171 -4.43 8.98 -8.27
CA ASP A 171 -4.95 9.47 -6.99
C ASP A 171 -6.05 8.55 -6.45
N ALA A 172 -6.89 7.99 -7.32
CA ALA A 172 -7.84 6.94 -6.98
C ALA A 172 -7.13 5.68 -6.43
N LEU A 173 -6.10 5.18 -7.11
CA LEU A 173 -5.31 4.03 -6.64
C LEU A 173 -4.68 4.28 -5.26
N VAL A 174 -4.10 5.48 -5.05
CA VAL A 174 -3.51 5.87 -3.77
C VAL A 174 -4.57 5.93 -2.68
N SER A 175 -5.73 6.53 -2.97
CA SER A 175 -6.85 6.64 -2.03
C SER A 175 -7.37 5.27 -1.61
N GLN A 176 -7.66 4.40 -2.59
CA GLN A 176 -8.12 3.03 -2.33
C GLN A 176 -7.09 2.21 -1.55
N ALA A 177 -5.80 2.33 -1.88
CA ALA A 177 -4.73 1.66 -1.16
C ALA A 177 -4.69 2.06 0.31
N LYS A 178 -4.77 3.37 0.60
CA LYS A 178 -4.83 3.86 1.98
C LYS A 178 -6.05 3.35 2.73
N THR A 179 -7.23 3.41 2.13
CA THR A 179 -8.47 2.88 2.73
C THR A 179 -8.36 1.39 3.07
N LEU A 180 -7.64 0.63 2.26
CA LEU A 180 -7.46 -0.82 2.43
C LEU A 180 -6.14 -1.19 3.14
N ASN A 181 -5.42 -0.23 3.72
CA ASN A 181 -4.13 -0.42 4.40
C ASN A 181 -3.06 -1.11 3.53
N ILE A 182 -3.11 -0.88 2.22
CA ILE A 182 -2.09 -1.33 1.26
C ILE A 182 -0.98 -0.28 1.20
N PRO A 183 0.29 -0.65 1.41
CA PRO A 183 1.39 0.31 1.41
C PRO A 183 1.50 1.11 0.10
N VAL A 184 1.49 2.44 0.25
CA VAL A 184 1.76 3.39 -0.83
C VAL A 184 3.21 3.84 -0.75
N ILE A 185 3.98 3.63 -1.83
CA ILE A 185 5.42 3.93 -1.87
C ILE A 185 5.71 5.00 -2.92
N PHE A 186 6.33 6.10 -2.49
CA PHE A 186 6.77 7.18 -3.36
C PHE A 186 8.03 6.77 -4.16
N ASN A 187 7.92 6.74 -5.48
CA ASN A 187 8.98 6.34 -6.39
C ASN A 187 9.86 7.50 -6.86
N ASN A 188 10.46 8.21 -5.89
CA ASN A 188 11.32 9.37 -6.17
C ASN A 188 12.72 8.96 -6.64
N ASN A 189 13.28 7.90 -6.07
CA ASN A 189 14.58 7.34 -6.44
C ASN A 189 14.49 5.81 -6.46
N LYS A 190 14.98 5.20 -7.54
CA LYS A 190 14.88 3.75 -7.76
C LYS A 190 15.43 2.94 -6.58
N ASP A 191 16.63 3.25 -6.11
CA ASP A 191 17.32 2.43 -5.12
C ASP A 191 16.65 2.53 -3.75
N THR A 192 16.19 3.72 -3.37
CA THR A 192 15.46 3.89 -2.10
C THR A 192 14.07 3.23 -2.15
N THR A 193 13.39 3.30 -3.30
CA THR A 193 12.10 2.64 -3.49
C THR A 193 12.22 1.12 -3.47
N VAL A 194 13.22 0.54 -4.14
CA VAL A 194 13.47 -0.91 -4.08
C VAL A 194 13.80 -1.35 -2.66
N LYS A 195 14.68 -0.63 -1.95
CA LYS A 195 14.98 -0.91 -0.54
C LYS A 195 13.72 -0.91 0.32
N LYS A 196 12.85 0.08 0.15
CA LYS A 196 11.59 0.18 0.91
C LYS A 196 10.64 -0.96 0.60
N VAL A 197 10.47 -1.35 -0.67
CA VAL A 197 9.66 -2.53 -1.04
C VAL A 197 10.22 -3.80 -0.38
N LEU A 198 11.54 -4.01 -0.45
CA LEU A 198 12.18 -5.18 0.15
C LEU A 198 12.07 -5.19 1.68
N GLN A 199 12.12 -4.03 2.33
CA GLN A 199 11.88 -3.90 3.77
C GLN A 199 10.49 -4.42 4.11
N TYR A 200 9.42 -3.94 3.45
CA TYR A 200 8.06 -4.45 3.66
C TYR A 200 7.91 -5.95 3.40
N ILE A 201 8.70 -6.52 2.49
CA ILE A 201 8.65 -7.96 2.17
C ILE A 201 9.32 -8.80 3.26
N ASN A 202 10.42 -8.31 3.81
CA ASN A 202 11.24 -9.05 4.78
C ASN A 202 10.84 -8.79 6.24
N GLU A 203 10.00 -7.79 6.49
CA GLU A 203 9.60 -7.42 7.83
C GLU A 203 8.96 -8.58 8.59
N VAL A 204 9.39 -8.74 9.84
CA VAL A 204 8.71 -9.55 10.85
C VAL A 204 7.79 -8.66 11.66
N SER A 205 6.72 -9.22 12.20
CA SER A 205 5.78 -8.47 13.03
C SER A 205 5.42 -9.18 14.33
N ARG A 206 5.09 -8.38 15.34
CA ARG A 206 4.58 -8.84 16.63
C ARG A 206 3.65 -7.80 17.23
N ILE A 207 2.58 -8.25 17.89
CA ILE A 207 1.77 -7.36 18.72
C ILE A 207 2.55 -7.10 20.00
N VAL A 208 2.83 -5.84 20.28
CA VAL A 208 3.46 -5.39 21.52
C VAL A 208 2.48 -4.56 22.32
N PHE A 209 2.51 -4.72 23.64
CA PHE A 209 1.74 -3.87 24.56
C PHE A 209 2.71 -2.91 25.23
N VAL A 210 2.32 -1.64 25.28
CA VAL A 210 3.09 -0.59 25.92
C VAL A 210 2.23 0.16 26.92
N ARG A 211 2.88 0.75 27.92
CA ARG A 211 2.23 1.58 28.93
C ARG A 211 3.01 2.85 29.18
N HIS A 212 2.49 3.97 28.67
CA HIS A 212 3.10 5.29 28.84
C HIS A 212 2.09 6.39 28.56
N THR A 213 2.40 7.63 28.91
CA THR A 213 1.51 8.77 28.63
C THR A 213 1.79 9.36 27.25
N VAL A 214 1.03 10.39 26.87
CA VAL A 214 1.24 11.15 25.63
C VAL A 214 2.62 11.81 25.57
N ASP A 215 3.27 12.05 26.72
CA ASP A 215 4.60 12.67 26.78
C ASP A 215 5.73 11.74 26.29
N ASP A 216 5.51 10.43 26.34
CA ASP A 216 6.51 9.43 25.97
C ASP A 216 6.38 8.94 24.50
N ILE A 217 5.42 9.47 23.73
CA ILE A 217 5.18 9.05 22.34
C ILE A 217 6.43 9.25 21.47
N ASP A 218 7.16 10.35 21.65
CA ASP A 218 8.36 10.60 20.84
C ASP A 218 9.51 9.67 21.23
N LEU A 219 9.66 9.35 22.52
CA LEU A 219 10.64 8.37 22.99
C LEU A 219 10.37 6.98 22.41
N GLU A 220 9.13 6.51 22.47
CA GLU A 220 8.71 5.25 21.86
C GLU A 220 9.05 5.22 20.37
N ARG A 221 8.71 6.32 19.66
CA ARG A 221 9.00 6.48 18.24
C ARG A 221 10.48 6.45 17.93
N GLU A 222 11.29 7.16 18.69
CA GLU A 222 12.75 7.17 18.51
C GLU A 222 13.32 5.76 18.67
N ILE A 223 12.90 5.01 19.70
CA ILE A 223 13.33 3.63 19.93
C ILE A 223 12.97 2.74 18.73
N ILE A 224 11.72 2.78 18.27
CA ILE A 224 11.23 1.93 17.18
C ILE A 224 11.94 2.28 15.87
N THR A 225 11.98 3.57 15.50
CA THR A 225 12.56 4.01 14.23
C THR A 225 14.09 3.90 14.17
N LYS A 226 14.79 4.01 15.31
CA LYS A 226 16.24 3.80 15.43
C LYS A 226 16.68 2.43 14.91
N HIS A 227 15.86 1.40 15.09
CA HIS A 227 16.12 0.04 14.61
C HIS A 227 15.45 -0.27 13.27
N GLY A 228 14.90 0.73 12.59
CA GLY A 228 14.18 0.58 11.33
C GLY A 228 12.80 -0.08 11.48
N GLY A 229 12.24 -0.05 12.69
CA GLY A 229 10.89 -0.55 12.94
C GLY A 229 9.81 0.49 12.67
N ARG A 230 8.56 0.01 12.66
CA ARG A 230 7.37 0.83 12.50
C ARG A 230 6.15 0.18 13.14
N ILE A 231 5.15 1.00 13.47
CA ILE A 231 3.82 0.51 13.86
C ILE A 231 2.80 0.83 12.77
N THR A 232 1.76 0.01 12.62
CA THR A 232 0.65 0.27 11.70
C THR A 232 -0.61 0.77 12.39
N ASP A 233 -0.71 0.57 13.70
CA ASP A 233 -1.91 0.88 14.46
C ASP A 233 -1.60 1.14 15.93
N ILE A 234 -2.60 1.71 16.60
CA ILE A 234 -2.65 1.88 18.05
C ILE A 234 -4.03 1.42 18.51
N SER A 235 -4.06 0.42 19.39
CA SER A 235 -5.30 -0.13 19.94
C SER A 235 -5.41 0.19 21.43
N TYR A 236 -6.48 0.91 21.81
CA TYR A 236 -6.76 1.34 23.18
C TYR A 236 -7.81 0.42 23.82
N TYR A 237 -7.49 -0.14 24.98
CA TYR A 237 -8.36 -1.08 25.70
C TYR A 237 -9.14 -0.36 26.80
N ILE A 238 -10.31 0.14 26.46
CA ILE A 238 -11.18 0.88 27.38
C ILE A 238 -12.12 -0.13 28.07
N PRO A 239 -12.18 -0.20 29.42
CA PRO A 239 -12.92 -1.23 30.15
C PRO A 239 -14.41 -1.36 29.78
N GLU A 240 -15.06 -0.27 29.38
CA GLU A 240 -16.48 -0.24 29.00
C GLU A 240 -16.75 -0.82 27.60
N PHE A 241 -15.72 -1.04 26.78
CA PHE A 241 -15.84 -1.51 25.41
C PHE A 241 -15.43 -2.97 25.27
N LYS A 242 -16.18 -3.72 24.45
CA LYS A 242 -15.88 -5.13 24.15
C LYS A 242 -14.71 -5.31 23.20
N GLU A 243 -14.51 -4.35 22.30
CA GLU A 243 -13.43 -4.33 21.32
C GLU A 243 -12.58 -3.09 21.56
N PRO A 244 -11.25 -3.16 21.36
CA PRO A 244 -10.40 -1.99 21.53
C PRO A 244 -10.73 -0.93 20.48
N LEU A 245 -10.55 0.33 20.85
CA LEU A 245 -10.59 1.41 19.88
C LEU A 245 -9.26 1.42 19.12
N THR A 246 -9.27 1.08 17.83
CA THR A 246 -8.05 1.02 17.01
C THR A 246 -7.95 2.21 16.06
N ARG A 247 -6.78 2.86 16.05
CA ARG A 247 -6.41 3.93 15.11
C ARG A 247 -5.29 3.44 14.19
N ILE A 248 -5.44 3.64 12.89
CA ILE A 248 -4.38 3.37 11.90
C ILE A 248 -3.32 4.48 11.92
N VAL A 249 -2.06 4.08 11.79
CA VAL A 249 -0.89 4.96 11.73
C VAL A 249 -0.28 4.88 10.33
N GLU A 250 -0.36 5.97 9.57
CA GLU A 250 0.28 6.10 8.26
C GLU A 250 1.65 6.79 8.37
N ASN A 251 2.61 6.39 7.52
CA ASN A 251 3.91 7.05 7.35
C ASN A 251 4.74 7.21 8.64
N TYR A 252 4.68 6.23 9.54
CA TYR A 252 5.38 6.26 10.83
C TYR A 252 6.90 6.52 10.70
N GLU A 253 7.54 5.95 9.68
CA GLU A 253 8.98 6.10 9.44
C GLU A 253 9.40 7.43 8.80
N ASP A 254 8.44 8.21 8.27
CA ASP A 254 8.77 9.52 7.72
C ASP A 254 8.90 10.54 8.86
N ASN A 255 10.15 10.82 9.25
CA ASN A 255 10.51 11.83 10.25
C ASN A 255 9.85 13.20 10.01
N THR A 256 9.54 13.54 8.76
CA THR A 256 8.84 14.79 8.43
C THR A 256 7.37 14.73 8.85
N SER A 257 6.70 13.61 8.57
CA SER A 257 5.29 13.40 8.88
C SER A 257 5.06 13.13 10.36
N SER A 258 5.90 12.28 10.98
CA SER A 258 5.87 12.04 12.42
C SER A 258 6.23 13.30 13.20
N GLY A 259 7.25 14.06 12.78
CA GLY A 259 7.63 15.32 13.41
C GLY A 259 6.53 16.37 13.34
N LYS A 260 5.73 16.42 12.27
CA LYS A 260 4.53 17.29 12.21
C LYS A 260 3.48 16.87 13.24
N PHE A 261 3.24 15.58 13.41
CA PHE A 261 2.29 15.08 14.41
C PHE A 261 2.75 15.38 15.84
N ILE A 262 4.02 15.11 16.15
CA ILE A 262 4.60 15.44 17.47
C ILE A 262 4.52 16.94 17.73
N ASN A 263 4.91 17.78 16.76
CA ASN A 263 4.79 19.23 16.88
C ASN A 263 3.35 19.67 17.17
N VAL A 264 2.36 19.09 16.50
CA VAL A 264 0.94 19.40 16.73
C VAL A 264 0.52 19.01 18.16
N ILE A 265 0.92 17.83 18.64
CA ILE A 265 0.64 17.40 20.03
C ILE A 265 1.31 18.34 21.04
N GLU A 266 2.54 18.76 20.80
CA GLU A 266 3.27 19.62 21.73
C GLU A 266 2.71 21.05 21.80
N HIS A 267 2.22 21.57 20.67
CA HIS A 267 1.83 22.99 20.54
C HIS A 267 0.31 23.22 20.57
N GLU A 268 -0.52 22.21 20.32
CA GLU A 268 -1.99 22.33 20.40
C GLU A 268 -2.56 21.67 21.66
N THR A 269 -2.80 22.48 22.70
CA THR A 269 -3.28 22.02 24.02
C THR A 269 -4.54 21.14 23.93
N LYS A 270 -5.51 21.51 23.09
CA LYS A 270 -6.76 20.74 22.93
C LYS A 270 -6.54 19.35 22.34
N GLN A 271 -5.62 19.20 21.40
CA GLN A 271 -5.34 17.89 20.79
C GLN A 271 -4.60 17.00 21.78
N LYS A 272 -3.63 17.57 22.51
CA LYS A 272 -2.93 16.87 23.60
C LYS A 272 -3.87 16.41 24.70
N GLU A 273 -4.78 17.26 25.16
CA GLU A 273 -5.79 16.92 26.17
C GLU A 273 -6.74 15.82 25.69
N SER A 274 -7.20 15.91 24.43
CA SER A 274 -8.08 14.89 23.83
C SER A 274 -7.40 13.52 23.75
N LEU A 275 -6.15 13.48 23.30
CA LEU A 275 -5.38 12.23 23.24
C LEU A 275 -5.03 11.73 24.66
N GLY A 276 -4.69 12.64 25.58
CA GLY A 276 -4.44 12.32 26.98
C GLY A 276 -5.63 11.64 27.64
N THR A 277 -6.84 12.15 27.39
CA THR A 277 -8.09 11.54 27.86
C THR A 277 -8.22 10.09 27.35
N LEU A 278 -7.90 9.84 26.08
CA LEU A 278 -7.97 8.50 25.50
C LEU A 278 -6.94 7.54 26.14
N TYR A 279 -5.73 8.03 26.39
CA TYR A 279 -4.70 7.29 27.10
C TYR A 279 -5.15 6.96 28.54
N GLU A 280 -5.68 7.94 29.28
CA GLU A 280 -6.17 7.74 30.64
C GLU A 280 -7.32 6.72 30.71
N LEU A 281 -8.27 6.77 29.78
CA LEU A 281 -9.38 5.81 29.68
C LEU A 281 -8.92 4.37 29.46
N SER A 282 -7.74 4.18 28.87
CA SER A 282 -7.12 2.87 28.68
C SER A 282 -6.07 2.54 29.74
N ASN A 283 -6.04 3.26 30.87
CA ASN A 283 -5.03 3.15 31.93
C ASN A 283 -3.58 3.33 31.43
N ASN A 284 -3.44 4.14 30.37
CA ASN A 284 -2.23 4.37 29.58
C ASN A 284 -1.72 3.12 28.85
N ILE A 285 -2.51 2.05 28.76
CA ILE A 285 -2.11 0.78 28.14
C ILE A 285 -2.70 0.72 26.72
N HIS A 286 -1.82 0.45 25.76
CA HIS A 286 -2.21 0.31 24.36
C HIS A 286 -1.31 -0.71 23.67
N SER A 287 -1.77 -1.21 22.52
CA SER A 287 -1.00 -2.16 21.73
C SER A 287 -0.76 -1.68 20.31
N HIS A 288 0.30 -2.21 19.72
CA HIS A 288 0.74 -1.93 18.36
C HIS A 288 1.05 -3.22 17.63
N HIS A 289 0.70 -3.29 16.35
CA HIS A 289 1.37 -4.19 15.42
C HIS A 289 2.73 -3.56 15.06
N LEU A 290 3.77 -4.01 15.75
CA LEU A 290 5.16 -3.61 15.53
C LEU A 290 5.76 -4.46 14.41
N TYR A 291 6.32 -3.80 13.40
CA TYR A 291 7.09 -4.39 12.32
C TYR A 291 8.56 -4.02 12.48
N ALA A 292 9.47 -4.94 12.14
CA ALA A 292 10.90 -4.71 12.14
C ALA A 292 11.57 -5.43 10.95
N PRO A 293 12.76 -4.98 10.49
CA PRO A 293 13.40 -5.54 9.30
C PRO A 293 13.75 -7.04 9.39
N ASP A 294 14.01 -7.52 10.61
CA ASP A 294 14.29 -8.91 10.93
C ASP A 294 14.04 -9.20 12.42
N GLU A 295 14.08 -10.48 12.81
CA GLU A 295 13.80 -10.92 14.18
C GLU A 295 14.80 -10.37 15.20
N ASN A 296 16.06 -10.13 14.82
CA ASN A 296 17.04 -9.54 15.73
C ASN A 296 16.67 -8.08 16.00
N LYS A 297 16.33 -7.32 14.97
CA LYS A 297 15.87 -5.93 15.11
C LYS A 297 14.58 -5.82 15.89
N LEU A 298 13.65 -6.76 15.70
CA LEU A 298 12.43 -6.83 16.51
C LEU A 298 12.77 -7.00 17.99
N ASN A 299 13.68 -7.91 18.31
CA ASN A 299 14.12 -8.15 19.69
C ASN A 299 14.89 -6.96 20.27
N ASP A 300 15.75 -6.30 19.47
CA ASP A 300 16.45 -5.07 19.87
C ASP A 300 15.43 -3.98 20.28
N ILE A 301 14.36 -3.76 19.49
CA ILE A 301 13.30 -2.80 19.80
C ILE A 301 12.58 -3.18 21.10
N ILE A 302 12.14 -4.43 21.24
CA ILE A 302 11.40 -4.89 22.42
C ILE A 302 12.25 -4.75 23.69
N GLN A 303 13.55 -5.07 23.59
CA GLN A 303 14.48 -4.94 24.71
C GLN A 303 14.67 -3.47 25.11
N GLU A 304 14.83 -2.56 24.15
CA GLU A 304 15.01 -1.13 24.44
C GLU A 304 13.71 -0.49 24.98
N LEU A 305 12.53 -0.89 24.48
CA LEU A 305 11.24 -0.50 25.07
C LEU A 305 11.12 -0.96 26.53
N LYS A 306 11.60 -2.17 26.84
CA LYS A 306 11.61 -2.70 28.21
C LYS A 306 12.58 -1.95 29.11
N GLU A 307 13.77 -1.62 28.63
CA GLU A 307 14.79 -0.85 29.37
C GLU A 307 14.31 0.57 29.72
N ASN A 308 13.47 1.15 28.86
CA ASN A 308 12.83 2.44 29.09
C ASN A 308 11.50 2.35 29.87
N ASN A 309 11.14 1.17 30.40
CA ASN A 309 9.90 0.91 31.14
C ASN A 309 8.60 1.17 30.34
N LEU A 310 8.67 1.13 29.01
CA LEU A 310 7.52 1.32 28.13
C LEU A 310 6.78 0.00 27.87
N LEU A 311 7.47 -1.13 27.86
CA LEU A 311 6.87 -2.44 27.55
C LEU A 311 5.94 -2.92 28.67
N TYR A 312 4.75 -3.39 28.31
CA TYR A 312 3.74 -3.92 29.22
C TYR A 312 3.45 -5.40 28.95
N ASP A 313 3.17 -6.18 30.00
CA ASP A 313 2.85 -7.61 29.88
C ASP A 313 1.40 -7.81 29.43
N GLU A 314 1.22 -8.46 28.27
CA GLU A 314 -0.09 -8.77 27.69
C GLU A 314 -1.03 -9.51 28.65
N ASN A 315 -0.47 -10.33 29.56
CA ASN A 315 -1.24 -11.13 30.50
C ASN A 315 -1.93 -10.28 31.57
N LEU A 316 -1.49 -9.03 31.73
CA LEU A 316 -2.07 -8.08 32.67
C LEU A 316 -3.21 -7.26 32.05
N VAL A 317 -3.40 -7.31 30.72
CA VAL A 317 -4.45 -6.57 29.99
C VAL A 317 -5.81 -7.28 30.08
N LYS A 318 -5.82 -8.61 30.25
CA LYS A 318 -7.04 -9.45 30.25
C LYS A 318 -7.64 -9.70 31.65
N LYS A 319 -7.21 -8.98 32.68
CA LYS A 319 -7.76 -9.06 34.05
C LYS A 319 -8.60 -7.84 34.38
#